data_AF-A0A1C6ESN0-F1
#
_entry.id   AF-A0A1C6ESN0-F1
#
_cell.length_a   1.000
_cell.length_b   1.000
_cell.length_c   1.000
_cell.angle_alpha   90.00
_cell.angle_beta   90.00
_cell.angle_gamma   90.00
#
_symmetry.space_group_name_H-M   'P 1'
#
loop_
_entity.id
_entity.type
_entity.pdbx_description
1 polymer ?
#
loop_
_entity_poly.entity_id
_entity_poly.type
_entity_poly.pdbx_seq_one_letter_code
_entity_poly.pdbx_strand_id
1 'polypeptide(L)'
;MLRIFLLQNLYDLSDMKVMNELIDSRAFSDFCGVDSPDQVPDGDTIGRFRNILVENGLQEKLFHQVIDILSEKGLILKRGTIVDSTLIAAPSSTKNKDKKRDKDAHSVKKGNQWHFGYKAHIGVDKDSGLVHHLKVTGANEHDVTATPDLMHGEEEELYGDSGYIGAEKRENAVVKNKNGRKIKYKINRKPSTMKKLSKSGQYAAKKAEHKKSSVRAKVEHVFAVVKRLFGYRKTRYRGLRKQTAKLNIMFAPANLYPADRKSLTA
;
A
#
# COMPACT_ATOMS: atom_id res chain seq x y z
N MET A 1 5.75 -9.49 -22.37
CA MET A 1 4.79 -9.87 -21.29
C MET A 1 4.94 -9.05 -20.00
N LEU A 2 6.07 -9.04 -19.27
CA LEU A 2 6.16 -8.32 -17.99
C LEU A 2 5.94 -6.80 -18.13
N ARG A 3 6.48 -6.16 -19.18
CA ARG A 3 6.26 -4.74 -19.47
C ARG A 3 4.78 -4.41 -19.70
N ILE A 4 4.07 -5.27 -20.43
CA ILE A 4 2.60 -5.18 -20.60
C ILE A 4 1.91 -5.24 -19.25
N PHE A 5 2.29 -6.20 -18.39
CA PHE A 5 1.73 -6.31 -17.04
C PHE A 5 2.02 -5.07 -16.18
N LEU A 6 3.18 -4.44 -16.31
CA LEU A 6 3.46 -3.17 -15.64
C LEU A 6 2.52 -2.06 -16.12
N LEU A 7 2.35 -1.89 -17.44
CA LEU A 7 1.41 -0.91 -18.01
C LEU A 7 -0.03 -1.14 -17.52
N GLN A 8 -0.49 -2.40 -17.46
CA GLN A 8 -1.81 -2.71 -16.89
C GLN A 8 -1.99 -2.19 -15.46
N ASN A 9 -0.92 -2.19 -14.67
CA ASN A 9 -0.97 -1.76 -13.29
C ASN A 9 -0.83 -0.24 -13.16
N LEU A 10 0.12 0.36 -13.88
CA LEU A 10 0.39 1.80 -13.86
C LEU A 10 -0.78 2.63 -14.40
N TYR A 11 -1.54 2.10 -15.36
CA TYR A 11 -2.68 2.80 -15.98
C TYR A 11 -4.04 2.21 -15.59
N ASP A 12 -4.08 1.25 -14.67
CA ASP A 12 -5.27 0.49 -14.27
C ASP A 12 -6.09 -0.03 -15.48
N LEU A 13 -5.44 -0.69 -16.45
CA LEU A 13 -6.07 -1.16 -17.69
C LEU A 13 -6.54 -2.61 -17.58
N SER A 14 -7.69 -2.93 -18.18
CA SER A 14 -8.15 -4.31 -18.32
C SER A 14 -7.31 -5.05 -19.35
N ASP A 15 -7.47 -6.37 -19.43
CA ASP A 15 -6.72 -7.20 -20.39
C ASP A 15 -6.95 -6.76 -21.84
N MET A 16 -8.22 -6.57 -22.22
CA MET A 16 -8.56 -6.04 -23.55
C MET A 16 -8.13 -4.58 -23.75
N LYS A 17 -8.19 -3.74 -22.70
CA LYS A 17 -7.76 -2.34 -22.84
C LYS A 17 -6.26 -2.24 -23.09
N VAL A 18 -5.43 -2.95 -22.32
CA VAL A 18 -3.98 -2.86 -22.55
C VAL A 18 -3.60 -3.44 -23.92
N MET A 19 -4.30 -4.47 -24.39
CA MET A 19 -4.11 -5.00 -25.73
C MET A 19 -4.40 -3.93 -26.78
N ASN A 20 -5.53 -3.23 -26.69
CA ASN A 20 -5.86 -2.15 -27.62
C ASN A 20 -4.86 -0.99 -27.52
N GLU A 21 -4.49 -0.56 -26.31
CA GLU A 21 -3.48 0.51 -26.14
C GLU A 21 -2.12 0.14 -26.72
N LEU A 22 -1.72 -1.13 -26.71
CA LEU A 22 -0.48 -1.59 -27.37
C LEU A 22 -0.53 -1.50 -28.89
N ILE A 23 -1.72 -1.58 -29.48
CA ILE A 23 -1.95 -1.44 -30.92
C ILE A 23 -2.01 0.04 -31.29
N ASP A 24 -2.73 0.84 -30.49
CA ASP A 24 -3.11 2.22 -30.83
C ASP A 24 -2.08 3.26 -30.37
N SER A 25 -1.28 2.98 -29.34
CA SER A 25 -0.37 3.95 -28.73
C SER A 25 1.10 3.60 -28.92
N ARG A 26 1.81 4.41 -29.72
CA ARG A 26 3.24 4.21 -30.00
C ARG A 26 4.09 4.16 -28.72
N ALA A 27 3.77 4.99 -27.72
CA ALA A 27 4.49 4.98 -26.44
C ALA A 27 4.36 3.64 -25.70
N PHE A 28 3.20 2.98 -25.80
CA PHE A 28 2.95 1.69 -25.17
C PHE A 28 3.67 0.57 -25.94
N SER A 29 3.60 0.60 -27.27
CA SER A 29 4.29 -0.36 -28.15
C SER A 29 5.81 -0.25 -27.96
N ASP A 30 6.38 0.95 -28.00
CA ASP A 30 7.81 1.21 -27.81
C ASP A 30 8.29 0.73 -26.43
N PHE A 31 7.56 1.07 -25.37
CA PHE A 31 7.89 0.59 -24.04
C PHE A 31 7.90 -0.94 -23.99
N CYS A 32 6.93 -1.59 -24.61
CA CYS A 32 6.84 -3.05 -24.62
C CYS A 32 7.76 -3.75 -25.61
N GLY A 33 8.44 -3.02 -26.51
CA GLY A 33 9.22 -3.61 -27.60
C GLY A 33 8.35 -4.35 -28.60
N VAL A 34 7.20 -3.77 -28.95
CA VAL A 34 6.27 -4.29 -29.95
C VAL A 34 6.37 -3.43 -31.20
N ASP A 35 6.73 -4.05 -32.32
CA ASP A 35 6.95 -3.36 -33.59
C ASP A 35 5.80 -3.55 -34.59
N SER A 36 4.96 -4.57 -34.38
CA SER A 36 3.77 -4.86 -35.20
C SER A 36 2.57 -5.28 -34.33
N PRO A 37 1.34 -4.89 -34.70
CA PRO A 37 0.12 -5.36 -34.03
C PRO A 37 0.02 -6.89 -33.88
N ASP A 38 0.57 -7.66 -34.83
CA ASP A 38 0.53 -9.13 -34.80
C ASP A 38 1.34 -9.75 -33.64
N GLN A 39 2.23 -8.97 -33.02
CA GLN A 39 2.99 -9.38 -31.84
C GLN A 39 2.25 -9.12 -30.52
N VAL A 40 1.13 -8.37 -30.57
CA VAL A 40 0.37 -8.03 -29.37
C VAL A 40 -0.41 -9.27 -28.91
N PRO A 41 -0.17 -9.77 -27.68
CA PRO A 41 -0.92 -10.91 -27.16
C PRO A 41 -2.37 -10.51 -26.91
N ASP A 42 -3.29 -11.44 -27.19
CA ASP A 42 -4.70 -11.24 -26.89
C ASP A 42 -4.96 -11.10 -25.37
N GLY A 43 -6.15 -10.58 -25.03
CA GLY A 43 -6.53 -10.36 -23.63
C GLY A 43 -6.51 -11.65 -22.79
N ASP A 44 -6.84 -12.79 -23.38
CA ASP A 44 -6.82 -14.08 -22.69
C ASP A 44 -5.39 -14.52 -22.33
N THR A 45 -4.44 -14.35 -23.25
CA THR A 45 -3.02 -14.64 -23.06
C THR A 45 -2.43 -13.75 -21.96
N ILE A 46 -2.78 -12.47 -21.95
CA ILE A 46 -2.41 -11.54 -20.86
C ILE A 46 -3.00 -12.01 -19.52
N GLY A 47 -4.27 -12.42 -19.53
CA GLY A 47 -4.95 -12.97 -18.35
C GLY A 47 -4.31 -14.24 -17.80
N ARG A 48 -3.91 -15.17 -18.67
CA ARG A 48 -3.18 -16.41 -18.32
C ARG A 48 -1.80 -16.09 -17.74
N PHE A 49 -1.04 -15.19 -18.37
CA PHE A 49 0.24 -14.75 -17.84
C PHE A 49 0.11 -14.17 -16.43
N ARG A 50 -0.88 -13.31 -16.20
CA ARG A 50 -1.16 -12.78 -14.85
C ARG A 50 -1.45 -13.90 -13.84
N ASN A 51 -2.21 -14.92 -14.22
CA ASN A 51 -2.49 -16.05 -13.32
C ASN A 51 -1.21 -16.82 -12.96
N ILE A 52 -0.32 -17.06 -13.93
CA ILE A 52 1.01 -17.66 -13.69
C ILE A 52 1.78 -16.84 -12.65
N LEU A 53 1.80 -15.50 -12.78
CA LEU A 53 2.47 -14.64 -11.80
C LEU A 53 1.89 -14.80 -10.39
N VAL A 54 0.56 -14.81 -10.27
CA VAL A 54 -0.15 -14.94 -8.99
C VAL A 54 0.08 -16.30 -8.35
N GLU A 55 0.04 -17.39 -9.13
CA GLU A 55 0.25 -18.76 -8.64
C GLU A 55 1.67 -18.98 -8.11
N ASN A 56 2.66 -18.29 -8.68
CA ASN A 56 4.06 -18.39 -8.29
C ASN A 56 4.52 -17.30 -7.29
N GLY A 57 3.60 -16.46 -6.80
CA GLY A 57 3.88 -15.39 -5.84
C GLY A 57 4.85 -14.33 -6.37
N LEU A 58 4.93 -14.14 -7.69
CA LEU A 58 5.99 -13.33 -8.30
C LEU A 58 5.86 -11.84 -8.02
N GLN A 59 4.65 -11.32 -7.82
CA GLN A 59 4.45 -9.91 -7.49
C GLN A 59 5.04 -9.54 -6.13
N GLU A 60 4.93 -10.43 -5.15
CA GLU A 60 5.53 -10.25 -3.82
C GLU A 60 7.06 -10.31 -3.90
N LYS A 61 7.60 -11.28 -4.66
CA LYS A 61 9.04 -11.36 -4.92
C LYS A 61 9.57 -10.10 -5.60
N LEU A 62 8.86 -9.58 -6.60
CA LEU A 62 9.23 -8.32 -7.27
C LEU A 62 9.18 -7.12 -6.32
N PHE A 63 8.19 -7.06 -5.44
CA PHE A 63 8.10 -6.02 -4.43
C PHE A 63 9.29 -6.06 -3.46
N HIS A 64 9.61 -7.24 -2.93
CA HIS A 64 10.79 -7.42 -2.07
C HIS A 64 12.09 -7.11 -2.81
N GLN A 65 12.24 -7.53 -4.08
CA GLN A 65 13.42 -7.21 -4.86
C GLN A 65 13.62 -5.68 -5.03
N VAL A 66 12.54 -4.92 -5.23
CA VAL A 66 12.62 -3.45 -5.25
C VAL A 66 13.04 -2.91 -3.88
N ILE A 67 12.50 -3.44 -2.77
CA ILE A 67 12.89 -3.04 -1.42
C ILE A 67 14.36 -3.35 -1.16
N ASP A 68 14.86 -4.51 -1.57
CA ASP A 68 16.25 -4.92 -1.41
C ASP A 68 17.18 -3.96 -2.15
N ILE A 69 16.89 -3.64 -3.41
CA ILE A 69 17.65 -2.67 -4.20
C ILE A 69 17.65 -1.28 -3.53
N LEU A 70 16.51 -0.83 -3.00
CA LEU A 70 16.41 0.46 -2.30
C LEU A 70 17.17 0.46 -0.97
N SER A 71 17.17 -0.68 -0.27
CA SER A 71 17.90 -0.87 0.99
C SER A 71 19.40 -0.91 0.77
N GLU A 72 19.89 -1.60 -0.26
CA GLU A 72 21.30 -1.63 -0.67
C GLU A 72 21.81 -0.24 -1.03
N LYS A 73 20.95 0.60 -1.62
CA LYS A 73 21.24 2.02 -1.90
C LYS A 73 21.17 2.92 -0.66
N GLY A 74 20.91 2.38 0.53
CA GLY A 74 20.82 3.14 1.78
C GLY A 74 19.55 3.99 1.94
N LEU A 75 18.52 3.78 1.11
CA LEU A 75 17.29 4.58 1.12
C LEU A 75 16.27 4.09 2.17
N ILE A 76 16.47 2.90 2.76
CA ILE A 76 15.61 2.33 3.80
C ILE A 76 16.50 2.06 5.03
N LEU A 77 16.29 2.82 6.10
CA LEU A 77 17.16 2.83 7.28
C LEU A 77 16.67 1.92 8.40
N LYS A 78 15.41 1.49 8.37
CA LYS A 78 14.77 0.54 9.32
C LYS A 78 14.68 1.01 10.78
N ARG A 79 15.18 2.21 11.11
CA ARG A 79 15.19 2.78 12.47
C ARG A 79 13.86 3.38 12.89
N GLY A 80 13.02 3.78 11.95
CA GLY A 80 11.71 4.33 12.25
C GLY A 80 10.71 3.92 11.20
N THR A 81 9.52 3.54 11.63
CA THR A 81 8.45 3.07 10.75
C THR A 81 7.19 3.89 10.97
N ILE A 82 6.54 4.28 9.88
CA ILE A 82 5.18 4.82 9.84
C ILE A 82 4.25 3.69 9.40
N VAL A 83 3.24 3.40 10.21
CA VAL A 83 2.16 2.49 9.84
C VAL A 83 0.92 3.29 9.45
N ASP A 84 0.33 2.91 8.32
CA ASP A 84 -0.94 3.46 7.87
C ASP A 84 -1.70 2.47 6.99
N SER A 85 -3.00 2.72 6.82
CA SER A 85 -3.87 1.89 6.00
C SER A 85 -4.69 2.72 5.01
N THR A 86 -4.98 2.12 3.86
CA THR A 86 -5.86 2.75 2.88
C THR A 86 -6.91 1.79 2.36
N LEU A 87 -8.16 2.27 2.26
CA LEU A 87 -9.28 1.49 1.75
C LEU A 87 -9.19 1.36 0.23
N ILE A 88 -9.44 0.14 -0.26
CA ILE A 88 -9.58 -0.17 -1.68
C ILE A 88 -11.02 -0.65 -1.90
N ALA A 89 -11.79 0.10 -2.68
CA ALA A 89 -13.19 -0.22 -2.92
C ALA A 89 -13.31 -1.47 -3.80
N ALA A 90 -14.23 -2.38 -3.45
CA ALA A 90 -14.59 -3.52 -4.26
C ALA A 90 -16.03 -3.38 -4.79
N PRO A 91 -16.37 -3.99 -5.94
CA PRO A 91 -17.75 -4.08 -6.38
C PRO A 91 -18.58 -4.87 -5.36
N SER A 92 -19.68 -4.28 -4.89
CA SER A 92 -20.65 -4.95 -4.01
C SER A 92 -21.63 -5.84 -4.76
N SER A 93 -21.57 -5.84 -6.10
CA SER A 93 -22.50 -6.55 -6.98
C SER A 93 -22.48 -8.06 -6.75
N THR A 94 -23.68 -8.65 -6.70
CA THR A 94 -23.91 -10.10 -6.73
C THR A 94 -24.20 -10.60 -8.14
N LYS A 95 -24.16 -9.75 -9.18
CA LYS A 95 -24.40 -10.15 -10.58
C LYS A 95 -23.21 -10.94 -11.14
N ASN A 96 -23.07 -12.18 -10.70
CA ASN A 96 -22.09 -13.17 -11.16
C ASN A 96 -22.75 -14.56 -11.15
N LYS A 97 -22.07 -15.56 -11.71
CA LYS A 97 -22.56 -16.95 -11.83
C LYS A 97 -23.07 -17.51 -10.50
N ASP A 98 -22.38 -17.21 -9.40
CA ASP A 98 -22.68 -17.75 -8.06
C ASP A 98 -23.68 -16.89 -7.26
N LYS A 99 -24.14 -15.77 -7.82
CA LYS A 99 -25.04 -14.79 -7.17
C LYS A 99 -24.55 -14.29 -5.79
N LYS A 100 -23.25 -14.34 -5.53
CA LYS A 100 -22.65 -14.04 -4.21
C LYS A 100 -21.67 -12.87 -4.27
N ARG A 101 -21.55 -12.13 -3.16
CA ARG A 101 -20.50 -11.12 -2.98
C ARG A 101 -19.15 -11.79 -2.82
N ASP A 102 -18.08 -11.02 -3.00
CA ASP A 102 -16.74 -11.52 -2.67
C ASP A 102 -16.68 -11.82 -1.16
N LYS A 103 -16.29 -13.05 -0.82
CA LYS A 103 -16.24 -13.55 0.56
C LYS A 103 -15.10 -12.92 1.37
N ASP A 104 -14.05 -12.45 0.71
CA ASP A 104 -12.87 -11.89 1.36
C ASP A 104 -12.97 -10.35 1.49
N ALA A 105 -13.95 -9.74 0.83
CA ALA A 105 -14.23 -8.31 0.93
C ALA A 105 -15.31 -8.07 1.99
N HIS A 106 -15.12 -7.03 2.81
CA HIS A 106 -16.03 -6.71 3.90
C HIS A 106 -16.36 -5.22 3.94
N SER A 107 -17.41 -4.88 4.70
CA SER A 107 -17.85 -3.49 4.88
C SER A 107 -17.19 -2.89 6.12
N VAL A 108 -16.84 -1.61 6.05
CA VAL A 108 -16.40 -0.81 7.19
C VAL A 108 -16.97 0.59 7.08
N LYS A 109 -17.26 1.21 8.23
CA LYS A 109 -17.69 2.59 8.31
C LYS A 109 -16.48 3.49 8.55
N LYS A 110 -16.22 4.43 7.64
CA LYS A 110 -15.20 5.48 7.81
C LYS A 110 -15.89 6.84 7.85
N GLY A 111 -15.80 7.52 8.99
CA GLY A 111 -16.64 8.70 9.25
C GLY A 111 -18.12 8.32 9.20
N ASN A 112 -18.89 9.01 8.34
CA ASN A 112 -20.32 8.74 8.13
C ASN A 112 -20.61 7.85 6.91
N GLN A 113 -19.58 7.38 6.18
CA GLN A 113 -19.76 6.63 4.95
C GLN A 113 -19.39 5.15 5.12
N TRP A 114 -20.19 4.28 4.51
CA TRP A 114 -19.89 2.85 4.40
C TRP A 114 -19.04 2.57 3.16
N HIS A 115 -17.99 1.79 3.34
CA HIS A 115 -17.10 1.33 2.28
C HIS A 115 -17.08 -0.19 2.27
N PHE A 116 -17.20 -0.79 1.09
CA PHE A 116 -17.04 -2.23 0.90
C PHE A 116 -15.76 -2.52 0.13
N GLY A 117 -14.94 -3.45 0.63
CA GLY A 117 -13.74 -3.88 -0.05
C GLY A 117 -12.65 -4.37 0.90
N TYR A 118 -11.44 -3.89 0.65
CA TYR A 118 -10.21 -4.31 1.31
C TYR A 118 -9.50 -3.12 1.95
N LYS A 119 -8.49 -3.41 2.77
CA LYS A 119 -7.49 -2.46 3.24
C LYS A 119 -6.10 -2.91 2.81
N ALA A 120 -5.30 -1.96 2.35
CA ALA A 120 -3.86 -2.11 2.22
C ALA A 120 -3.22 -1.43 3.42
N HIS A 121 -2.58 -2.19 4.29
CA HIS A 121 -1.78 -1.71 5.40
C HIS A 121 -0.32 -1.70 4.97
N ILE A 122 0.38 -0.61 5.23
CA ILE A 122 1.77 -0.46 4.83
C ILE A 122 2.65 -0.01 5.99
N GLY A 123 3.87 -0.55 6.02
CA GLY A 123 4.99 -0.04 6.81
C GLY A 123 5.87 0.81 5.91
N VAL A 124 6.13 2.04 6.31
CA VAL A 124 6.87 3.04 5.54
C VAL A 124 8.06 3.55 6.35
N ASP A 125 9.23 3.62 5.74
CA ASP A 125 10.42 4.16 6.39
C ASP A 125 10.17 5.63 6.72
N LYS A 126 10.38 5.97 7.99
CA LYS A 126 10.08 7.29 8.54
C LYS A 126 10.88 8.39 7.85
N ASP A 127 12.09 8.10 7.41
CA ASP A 127 13.03 9.09 6.91
C ASP A 127 12.88 9.29 5.40
N SER A 128 12.83 8.21 4.61
CA SER A 128 12.67 8.29 3.16
C SER A 128 11.22 8.36 2.68
N GLY A 129 10.27 7.85 3.46
CA GLY A 129 8.87 7.71 3.02
C GLY A 129 8.64 6.55 2.05
N LEU A 130 9.58 5.61 1.94
CA LEU A 130 9.48 4.43 1.08
C LEU A 130 8.81 3.26 1.81
N VAL A 131 7.95 2.53 1.11
CA VAL A 131 7.26 1.36 1.66
C VAL A 131 8.22 0.18 1.76
N HIS A 132 8.21 -0.51 2.89
CA HIS A 132 9.01 -1.72 3.10
C HIS A 132 8.18 -2.95 3.49
N HIS A 133 6.96 -2.76 4.02
CA HIS A 133 6.02 -3.86 4.27
C HIS A 133 4.64 -3.53 3.72
N LEU A 134 3.93 -4.56 3.27
CA LEU A 134 2.57 -4.50 2.79
C LEU A 134 1.78 -5.69 3.32
N LYS A 135 0.62 -5.43 3.94
CA LYS A 135 -0.36 -6.45 4.31
C LYS A 135 -1.73 -6.06 3.77
N VAL A 136 -2.43 -7.02 3.19
CA VAL A 136 -3.78 -6.81 2.64
C VAL A 136 -4.79 -7.59 3.47
N THR A 137 -5.91 -6.96 3.80
CA THR A 137 -6.99 -7.58 4.56
C THR A 137 -8.36 -7.17 4.04
N GLY A 138 -9.42 -7.84 4.48
CA GLY A 138 -10.78 -7.31 4.38
C GLY A 138 -10.89 -5.94 5.08
N ALA A 139 -11.85 -5.10 4.64
CA ALA A 139 -11.94 -3.74 5.17
C ALA A 139 -12.41 -3.65 6.63
N ASN A 140 -13.04 -4.69 7.17
CA ASN A 140 -13.48 -4.78 8.57
C ASN A 140 -12.31 -4.93 9.55
N GLU A 141 -11.15 -5.42 9.10
CA GLU A 141 -10.01 -5.66 9.98
C GLU A 141 -9.52 -4.36 10.60
N HIS A 142 -9.21 -4.41 11.90
CA HIS A 142 -8.73 -3.25 12.64
C HIS A 142 -7.25 -3.00 12.34
N ASP A 143 -6.91 -1.77 11.97
CA ASP A 143 -5.56 -1.39 11.51
C ASP A 143 -4.46 -1.78 12.52
N VAL A 144 -4.76 -1.68 13.81
CA VAL A 144 -3.87 -2.06 14.90
C VAL A 144 -3.43 -3.54 14.87
N THR A 145 -4.22 -4.45 14.29
CA THR A 145 -3.88 -5.88 14.21
C THR A 145 -2.78 -6.17 13.20
N ALA A 146 -2.63 -5.31 12.19
CA ALA A 146 -1.61 -5.47 11.16
C ALA A 146 -0.24 -4.96 11.61
N THR A 147 -0.17 -4.13 12.67
CA THR A 147 1.05 -3.44 13.11
C THR A 147 2.31 -4.33 13.16
N PRO A 148 2.28 -5.54 13.77
CA PRO A 148 3.49 -6.37 13.88
C PRO A 148 4.04 -6.83 12.52
N ASP A 149 3.16 -7.05 11.54
CA ASP A 149 3.54 -7.48 10.20
C ASP A 149 4.07 -6.33 9.33
N LEU A 150 4.02 -5.10 9.84
CA LEU A 150 4.48 -3.90 9.15
C LEU A 150 5.84 -3.41 9.65
N MET A 151 6.48 -4.15 10.56
CA MET A 151 7.73 -3.76 11.23
C MET A 151 8.89 -4.69 10.86
N HIS A 152 10.11 -4.16 10.81
CA HIS A 152 11.35 -4.93 10.64
C HIS A 152 11.79 -5.62 11.94
N GLY A 153 11.39 -5.08 13.09
CA GLY A 153 11.87 -5.44 14.42
C GLY A 153 13.16 -4.71 14.81
N GLU A 154 13.64 -3.77 14.00
CA GLU A 154 14.85 -2.97 14.25
C GLU A 154 14.53 -1.53 14.68
N GLU A 155 13.25 -1.16 14.60
CA GLU A 155 12.77 0.18 14.85
C GLU A 155 13.09 0.69 16.26
N GLU A 156 13.44 1.96 16.37
CA GLU A 156 13.48 2.70 17.63
C GLU A 156 12.18 3.49 17.84
N GLU A 157 11.47 3.83 16.76
CA GLU A 157 10.24 4.62 16.78
C GLU A 157 9.19 4.08 15.80
N LEU A 158 7.94 4.00 16.25
CA LEU A 158 6.79 3.63 15.42
C LEU A 158 5.78 4.77 15.41
N TYR A 159 5.37 5.25 14.23
CA TYR A 159 4.40 6.30 14.05
C TYR A 159 3.10 5.73 13.49
N GLY A 160 1.96 6.20 14.00
CA GLY A 160 0.65 5.75 13.50
C GLY A 160 -0.46 6.73 13.84
N ASP A 161 -1.56 6.61 13.13
CA ASP A 161 -2.77 7.40 13.35
C ASP A 161 -3.54 6.95 14.60
N SER A 162 -4.62 7.66 14.94
CA SER A 162 -5.42 7.31 16.12
C SER A 162 -6.12 5.93 16.05
N GLY A 163 -6.16 5.30 14.87
CA GLY A 163 -6.61 3.93 14.64
C GLY A 163 -5.62 2.87 15.15
N TYR A 164 -4.35 3.24 15.36
CA TYR A 164 -3.30 2.37 15.92
C TYR A 164 -3.13 2.53 17.44
N ILE A 165 -4.04 3.24 18.13
CA ILE A 165 -3.98 3.37 19.59
C ILE A 165 -4.11 1.99 20.23
N GLY A 166 -3.17 1.64 21.12
CA GLY A 166 -3.13 0.35 21.80
C GLY A 166 -2.37 -0.73 21.03
N ALA A 167 -1.68 -0.38 19.94
CA ALA A 167 -0.79 -1.29 19.21
C ALA A 167 0.25 -1.93 20.15
N GLU A 168 0.80 -1.16 21.08
CA GLU A 168 1.81 -1.58 22.04
C GLU A 168 1.29 -2.52 23.14
N LYS A 169 -0.03 -2.67 23.26
CA LYS A 169 -0.68 -3.47 24.31
C LYS A 169 -1.21 -4.81 23.82
N ARG A 170 -1.08 -5.10 22.52
CA ARG A 170 -1.51 -6.38 21.96
C ARG A 170 -0.53 -7.49 22.34
N GLU A 171 -1.02 -8.72 22.41
CA GLU A 171 -0.22 -9.90 22.75
C GLU A 171 0.95 -10.12 21.79
N ASN A 172 0.74 -9.83 20.50
CA ASN A 172 1.75 -9.95 19.44
C ASN A 172 2.52 -8.64 19.18
N ALA A 173 2.49 -7.67 20.11
CA ALA A 173 3.14 -6.38 19.92
C ALA A 173 4.67 -6.48 20.01
N VAL A 174 5.36 -5.90 19.02
CA VAL A 174 6.82 -5.77 19.02
C VAL A 174 7.23 -4.55 19.85
N VAL A 175 7.38 -4.73 21.17
CA VAL A 175 7.67 -3.61 22.09
C VAL A 175 9.17 -3.31 22.26
N LYS A 176 10.03 -4.27 21.91
CA LYS A 176 11.49 -4.15 21.92
C LYS A 176 12.03 -4.55 20.55
N ASN A 177 13.05 -3.85 20.09
CA ASN A 177 13.75 -4.21 18.86
C ASN A 177 14.71 -5.40 19.09
N LYS A 178 15.30 -5.91 18.00
CA LYS A 178 16.27 -7.03 18.03
C LYS A 178 17.47 -6.78 18.96
N ASN A 179 17.80 -5.51 19.23
CA ASN A 179 18.87 -5.11 20.16
C ASN A 179 18.36 -4.93 21.62
N GLY A 180 17.14 -5.35 21.92
CA GLY A 180 16.53 -5.25 23.25
C GLY A 180 16.08 -3.84 23.66
N ARG A 181 16.20 -2.84 22.79
CA ARG A 181 15.79 -1.45 23.09
C ARG A 181 14.28 -1.29 22.94
N LYS A 182 13.67 -0.51 23.84
CA LYS A 182 12.23 -0.22 23.80
C LYS A 182 11.88 0.64 22.59
N ILE A 183 10.89 0.20 21.81
CA ILE A 183 10.37 0.95 20.67
C ILE A 183 9.42 2.04 21.16
N LYS A 184 9.59 3.27 20.68
CA LYS A 184 8.74 4.41 21.03
C LYS A 184 7.53 4.48 20.10
N TYR A 185 6.37 4.05 20.60
CA TYR A 185 5.10 4.17 19.90
C TYR A 185 4.59 5.62 19.96
N LYS A 186 4.70 6.33 18.84
CA LYS A 186 4.27 7.72 18.62
C LYS A 186 2.95 7.77 17.86
N ILE A 187 1.90 7.29 18.52
CA ILE A 187 0.55 7.27 17.98
C ILE A 187 -0.15 8.62 18.17
N ASN A 188 -0.91 9.06 17.16
CA ASN A 188 -1.70 10.29 17.25
C ASN A 188 -2.83 10.17 18.28
N ARG A 189 -3.08 11.25 19.01
CA ARG A 189 -4.22 11.34 19.94
C ARG A 189 -5.54 11.55 19.18
N LYS A 190 -6.63 11.00 19.72
CA LYS A 190 -7.98 11.29 19.20
C LYS A 190 -8.35 12.75 19.46
N PRO A 191 -8.93 13.48 18.49
CA PRO A 191 -9.34 14.87 18.68
C PRO A 191 -10.26 15.08 19.89
N SER A 192 -11.16 14.13 20.17
CA SER A 192 -12.06 14.18 21.33
C SER A 192 -11.32 14.15 22.68
N THR A 193 -10.18 13.47 22.77
CA THR A 193 -9.37 13.45 24.01
C THR A 193 -8.66 14.76 24.25
N MET A 194 -8.26 15.47 23.18
CA MET A 194 -7.60 16.77 23.30
C MET A 194 -8.56 17.84 23.81
N LYS A 195 -9.84 17.80 23.42
CA LYS A 195 -10.87 18.74 23.90
C LYS A 195 -11.06 18.74 25.42
N LYS A 196 -10.66 17.66 26.11
CA LYS A 196 -10.77 17.52 27.57
C LYS A 196 -9.62 18.20 28.35
N LEU A 197 -8.58 18.68 27.65
CA LEU A 197 -7.43 19.34 28.29
C LEU A 197 -7.72 20.81 28.55
N SER A 198 -6.95 21.43 29.47
CA SER A 198 -6.92 22.89 29.66
C SER A 198 -6.49 23.60 28.37
N LYS A 199 -6.76 24.90 28.24
CA LYS A 199 -6.35 25.70 27.05
C LYS A 199 -4.86 25.58 26.75
N SER A 200 -4.00 25.68 27.78
CA SER A 200 -2.55 25.52 27.64
C SER A 200 -2.18 24.07 27.26
N GLY A 201 -2.84 23.08 27.84
CA GLY A 201 -2.65 21.66 27.51
C GLY A 201 -3.07 21.33 26.07
N GLN A 202 -4.15 21.94 25.56
CA GLN A 202 -4.58 21.83 24.18
C GLN A 202 -3.55 22.39 23.21
N TYR A 203 -2.98 23.56 23.51
CA TYR A 203 -1.93 24.16 22.69
C TYR A 203 -0.68 23.26 22.61
N ALA A 204 -0.20 22.78 23.76
CA ALA A 204 0.96 21.89 23.82
C ALA A 204 0.70 20.57 23.08
N ALA A 205 -0.48 19.96 23.29
CA ALA A 205 -0.89 18.75 22.59
C ALA A 205 -0.94 18.96 21.07
N LYS A 206 -1.54 20.06 20.60
CA LYS A 206 -1.63 20.39 19.17
C LYS A 206 -0.24 20.51 18.55
N LYS A 207 0.71 21.15 19.22
CA LYS A 207 2.11 21.26 18.75
C LYS A 207 2.80 19.90 18.67
N ALA A 208 2.59 19.03 19.65
CA ALA A 208 3.13 17.67 19.65
C ALA A 208 2.50 16.80 18.55
N GLU A 209 1.18 16.87 18.37
CA GLU A 209 0.46 16.14 17.32
C GLU A 209 0.85 16.63 15.93
N HIS A 210 1.05 17.94 15.74
CA HIS A 210 1.55 18.49 14.48
C HIS A 210 2.91 17.88 14.10
N LYS A 211 3.85 17.74 15.06
CA LYS A 211 5.15 17.09 14.82
C LYS A 211 5.03 15.61 14.44
N LYS A 212 4.06 14.88 15.02
CA LYS A 212 3.81 13.48 14.63
C LYS A 212 3.21 13.40 13.22
N SER A 213 2.22 14.23 12.95
CA SER A 213 1.53 14.28 11.66
C SER A 213 2.45 14.73 10.53
N SER A 214 3.39 15.64 10.78
CA SER A 214 4.37 16.06 9.76
C SER A 214 5.30 14.92 9.32
N VAL A 215 5.67 14.03 10.26
CA VAL A 215 6.42 12.81 9.92
C VAL A 215 5.53 11.85 9.13
N ARG A 216 4.32 11.61 9.61
CA ARG A 216 3.37 10.69 8.96
C ARG A 216 2.97 11.12 7.56
N ALA A 217 2.93 12.41 7.26
CA ALA A 217 2.54 12.93 5.94
C ALA A 217 3.32 12.30 4.76
N LYS A 218 4.51 11.73 5.01
CA LYS A 218 5.27 10.98 4.00
C LYS A 218 4.50 9.78 3.43
N VAL A 219 3.71 9.07 4.25
CA VAL A 219 2.92 7.91 3.80
C VAL A 219 1.85 8.30 2.76
N GLU A 220 1.33 9.51 2.86
CA GLU A 220 0.31 10.04 1.95
C GLU A 220 0.84 10.19 0.53
N HIS A 221 2.15 10.38 0.35
CA HIS A 221 2.75 10.48 -0.99
C HIS A 221 2.63 9.17 -1.76
N VAL A 222 2.97 8.04 -1.12
CA VAL A 222 2.87 6.74 -1.78
C VAL A 222 1.41 6.37 -2.04
N PHE A 223 0.51 6.64 -1.08
CA PHE A 223 -0.93 6.47 -1.32
C PHE A 223 -1.43 7.35 -2.46
N ALA A 224 -0.94 8.58 -2.59
CA ALA A 224 -1.27 9.46 -3.71
C ALA A 224 -0.76 8.91 -5.04
N VAL A 225 0.44 8.33 -5.09
CA VAL A 225 0.95 7.65 -6.29
C VAL A 225 0.01 6.52 -6.69
N VAL A 226 -0.30 5.59 -5.77
CA VAL A 226 -1.18 4.45 -6.08
C VAL A 226 -2.61 4.89 -6.48
N LYS A 227 -3.21 5.85 -5.77
CA LYS A 227 -4.63 6.21 -5.95
C LYS A 227 -4.89 7.32 -6.97
N ARG A 228 -3.92 8.21 -7.21
CA ARG A 228 -4.07 9.36 -8.11
C ARG A 228 -3.26 9.17 -9.37
N LEU A 229 -1.96 8.87 -9.25
CA LEU A 229 -1.10 8.68 -10.42
C LEU A 229 -1.46 7.39 -11.16
N PHE A 230 -1.55 6.27 -10.43
CA PHE A 230 -1.88 4.97 -11.04
C PHE A 230 -3.40 4.72 -11.14
N GLY A 231 -4.24 5.67 -10.70
CA GLY A 231 -5.69 5.57 -10.80
C GLY A 231 -6.37 4.47 -9.96
N TYR A 232 -5.64 3.72 -9.13
CA TYR A 232 -6.16 2.54 -8.45
C TYR A 232 -6.98 2.87 -7.20
N ARG A 233 -8.25 3.20 -7.43
CA ARG A 233 -9.22 3.52 -6.35
C ARG A 233 -10.21 2.39 -6.09
N LYS A 234 -10.47 1.56 -7.10
CA LYS A 234 -11.44 0.47 -7.05
C LYS A 234 -10.83 -0.76 -7.70
N THR A 235 -10.91 -1.90 -7.02
CA THR A 235 -10.43 -3.16 -7.58
C THR A 235 -11.47 -3.77 -8.53
N ARG A 236 -10.99 -4.45 -9.59
CA ARG A 236 -11.76 -5.39 -10.41
C ARG A 236 -11.56 -6.86 -10.03
N TYR A 237 -10.49 -7.15 -9.30
CA TYR A 237 -10.17 -8.51 -8.88
C TYR A 237 -11.01 -8.94 -7.69
N ARG A 238 -11.16 -10.25 -7.54
CA ARG A 238 -11.86 -10.89 -6.44
C ARG A 238 -10.94 -11.85 -5.69
N GLY A 239 -11.10 -11.91 -4.39
CA GLY A 239 -10.34 -12.75 -3.48
C GLY A 239 -9.02 -12.12 -3.00
N LEU A 240 -8.68 -12.41 -1.75
CA LEU A 240 -7.56 -11.80 -1.03
C LEU A 240 -6.21 -12.05 -1.71
N ARG A 241 -6.01 -13.26 -2.25
CA ARG A 241 -4.78 -13.64 -2.97
C ARG A 241 -4.50 -12.72 -4.16
N LYS A 242 -5.52 -12.45 -4.99
CA LYS A 242 -5.38 -11.57 -6.15
C LYS A 242 -5.18 -10.10 -5.73
N GLN A 243 -5.81 -9.67 -4.64
CA GLN A 243 -5.58 -8.32 -4.11
C GLN A 243 -4.18 -8.13 -3.57
N THR A 244 -3.67 -9.12 -2.86
CA THR A 244 -2.32 -9.12 -2.32
C THR A 244 -1.31 -9.03 -3.46
N ALA A 245 -1.47 -9.86 -4.50
CA ALA A 245 -0.62 -9.78 -5.69
C ALA A 245 -0.73 -8.42 -6.41
N LYS A 246 -1.95 -7.89 -6.58
CA LYS A 246 -2.18 -6.58 -7.21
C LYS A 246 -1.54 -5.45 -6.41
N LEU A 247 -1.66 -5.43 -5.10
CA LEU A 247 -1.09 -4.34 -4.30
C LEU A 247 0.45 -4.44 -4.23
N ASN A 248 1.03 -5.64 -4.14
CA ASN A 248 2.48 -5.82 -4.21
C ASN A 248 3.08 -5.22 -5.49
N ILE A 249 2.52 -5.54 -6.66
CA ILE A 249 3.01 -4.98 -7.93
C ILE A 249 2.72 -3.48 -8.07
N MET A 250 1.73 -2.93 -7.37
CA MET A 250 1.44 -1.48 -7.40
C MET A 250 2.40 -0.71 -6.51
N PHE A 251 2.74 -1.23 -5.33
CA PHE A 251 3.64 -0.56 -4.39
C PHE A 251 5.11 -0.64 -4.81
N ALA A 252 5.51 -1.66 -5.58
CA ALA A 252 6.85 -1.76 -6.14
C ALA A 252 7.26 -0.51 -6.97
N PRO A 253 6.58 -0.15 -8.08
CA PRO A 253 6.88 1.08 -8.81
C PRO A 253 6.45 2.34 -8.05
N ALA A 254 5.48 2.27 -7.13
CA ALA A 254 5.11 3.42 -6.30
C ALA A 254 6.23 3.85 -5.35
N ASN A 255 7.17 2.97 -5.00
CA ASN A 255 8.40 3.32 -4.28
C ASN A 255 9.45 3.99 -5.18
N LEU A 256 9.53 3.59 -6.45
CA LEU A 256 10.51 4.16 -7.37
C LEU A 256 10.23 5.64 -7.67
N TYR A 257 8.95 6.04 -7.72
CA TYR A 257 8.55 7.43 -7.97
C TYR A 257 9.07 8.44 -6.93
N PRO A 258 8.87 8.25 -5.61
CA PRO A 258 9.47 9.11 -4.60
C PRO A 258 10.99 8.92 -4.51
N ALA A 259 11.52 7.71 -4.70
CA ALA A 259 12.96 7.45 -4.66
C ALA A 259 13.74 8.20 -5.75
N ASP A 260 13.13 8.47 -6.90
CA ASP A 260 13.73 9.27 -7.98
C ASP A 260 13.85 10.78 -7.67
N ARG A 261 13.25 11.25 -6.56
CA ARG A 261 13.38 12.66 -6.16
C ARG A 261 14.81 12.95 -5.72
N LYS A 262 15.40 14.00 -6.30
CA LYS A 262 16.75 14.51 -5.97
C LYS A 262 17.04 14.69 -4.47
N SER A 263 16.01 14.86 -3.64
CA SER A 263 16.16 15.01 -2.18
C SER A 263 16.47 13.71 -1.42
N LEU A 264 16.35 12.53 -2.07
CA LEU A 264 16.62 11.23 -1.46
C LEU A 264 17.89 10.55 -2.01
N THR A 265 18.42 11.01 -3.13
CA THR A 265 19.54 10.37 -3.87
C THR A 265 20.86 11.13 -3.78
N ALA A 266 20.99 12.07 -2.84
CA ALA A 266 22.18 12.88 -2.62
C ALA A 266 23.07 12.34 -1.50
#